data_AF-X6LR50-F1
#
_entry.id   AF-X6LR50-F1
#
_cell.length_a   1.000
_cell.length_b   1.000
_cell.length_c   1.000
_cell.angle_alpha   90.00
_cell.angle_beta   90.00
_cell.angle_gamma   90.00
#
_symmetry.space_group_name_H-M   'P 1'
#
loop_
_entity.id
_entity.type
_entity.pdbx_description
1 polymer ?
#
loop_
_entity_poly.entity_id
_entity_poly.type
_entity_poly.pdbx_seq_one_letter_code
_entity_poly.pdbx_strand_id
1 'polypeptide(L)'
;MLLFSRNAGLSITYDETSNNFHFQNIRVCTSIRPLFSYACVCVNDCILFFGGDDNFEIRASKDVHKYSIKENRWMKFEQTLPFGLSSFVAILDETNTYVYIIGGFDGKKAISTHIRVKVEKWMKEETDIEKQQIAEEDKKIEIEKTKVVKLIEMLSALRHNHNTQNMRTGYK
;
A
#
# COMPACT_ATOMS: atom_id res chain seq x y z
N MET A 1 2.04 -0.54 15.17
CA MET A 1 0.84 -0.65 14.31
C MET A 1 1.18 -0.16 12.91
N LEU A 2 0.64 -0.80 11.87
CA LEU A 2 0.76 -0.36 10.49
C LEU A 2 -0.62 0.00 9.95
N LEU A 3 -0.73 1.14 9.27
CA LEU A 3 -1.96 1.60 8.63
C LEU A 3 -1.72 1.79 7.14
N PHE A 4 -2.60 1.25 6.30
CA PHE A 4 -2.59 1.46 4.86
C PHE A 4 -3.99 1.88 4.40
N SER A 5 -4.06 2.99 3.65
CA SER A 5 -5.29 3.51 3.06
C SER A 5 -4.95 4.39 1.86
N ARG A 6 -5.36 3.97 0.66
CA ARG A 6 -5.04 4.66 -0.60
C ARG A 6 -3.55 4.98 -0.72
N ASN A 7 -3.18 6.26 -0.73
CA ASN A 7 -1.80 6.73 -0.84
C ASN A 7 -1.10 6.84 0.52
N ALA A 8 -1.81 6.66 1.63
CA ALA A 8 -1.29 6.77 2.98
C ALA A 8 -0.86 5.40 3.50
N GLY A 9 0.42 5.25 3.78
CA GLY A 9 0.97 4.18 4.61
C GLY A 9 1.61 4.80 5.84
N LEU A 10 1.34 4.29 7.04
CA LEU A 10 1.91 4.78 8.29
C LEU A 10 2.43 3.63 9.16
N SER A 11 3.66 3.75 9.64
CA SER A 11 4.14 3.03 10.82
C SER A 11 3.82 3.87 12.03
N ILE A 12 3.06 3.33 12.98
CA ILE A 12 2.59 4.04 14.16
C ILE A 12 3.08 3.28 15.39
N THR A 13 3.81 3.96 16.26
CA THR A 13 4.18 3.48 17.60
C THR A 13 3.51 4.35 18.65
N TYR A 14 3.07 3.73 19.73
CA TYR A 14 2.47 4.40 20.87
C TYR A 14 3.39 4.24 22.06
N ASP A 15 3.76 5.36 22.68
CA ASP A 15 4.50 5.38 23.93
C ASP A 15 3.51 5.52 25.10
N GLU A 16 3.34 4.43 25.85
CA GLU A 16 2.42 4.37 27.01
C GLU A 16 2.87 5.26 28.17
N THR A 17 4.16 5.61 28.26
CA THR A 17 4.68 6.46 29.34
C THR A 17 4.34 7.93 29.09
N SER A 18 4.54 8.38 27.85
CA SER A 18 4.32 9.78 27.48
C SER A 18 2.93 10.03 26.86
N ASN A 19 2.14 8.99 26.61
CA ASN A 19 0.85 9.03 25.88
C ASN A 19 0.95 9.66 24.49
N ASN A 20 2.10 9.52 23.82
CA ASN A 20 2.34 10.11 22.50
C ASN A 20 2.37 9.05 21.40
N PHE A 21 1.80 9.42 20.25
CA PHE A 21 1.94 8.66 19.01
C PHE A 21 3.13 9.18 18.21
N HIS A 22 3.99 8.28 17.80
CA HIS A 22 5.01 8.55 16.79
C HIS A 22 4.60 7.86 15.49
N PHE A 23 4.69 8.58 14.37
CA PHE A 23 4.35 8.01 13.08
C PHE A 23 5.41 8.32 12.03
N GLN A 24 5.58 7.36 11.12
CA GLN A 24 6.47 7.46 9.97
C GLN A 24 5.71 7.08 8.71
N ASN A 25 5.89 7.87 7.64
CA ASN A 25 5.27 7.57 6.36
C ASN A 25 5.91 6.33 5.73
N ILE A 26 5.06 5.40 5.32
CA ILE A 26 5.41 4.25 4.49
C ILE A 26 4.85 4.50 3.10
N ARG A 27 5.67 4.27 2.09
CA ARG A 27 5.18 4.32 0.70
C ARG A 27 4.19 3.18 0.48
N VAL A 28 3.05 3.50 -0.13
CA VAL A 28 2.14 2.51 -0.71
C VAL A 28 2.48 2.29 -2.18
N CYS A 29 2.57 1.04 -2.64
CA CYS A 29 2.83 0.70 -4.04
C CYS A 29 1.74 1.22 -4.98
N THR A 30 2.14 1.65 -6.19
CA THR A 30 1.22 2.24 -7.15
C THR A 30 0.02 1.35 -7.53
N SER A 31 0.18 0.03 -7.53
CA SER A 31 -0.89 -0.90 -7.93
C SER A 31 -2.02 -1.05 -6.92
N ILE A 32 -1.75 -0.90 -5.62
CA ILE A 32 -2.76 -1.04 -4.56
C ILE A 32 -3.38 0.30 -4.13
N ARG A 33 -2.72 1.44 -4.39
CA ARG A 33 -3.24 2.79 -4.14
C ARG A 33 -4.70 3.04 -4.61
N PRO A 34 -5.14 2.59 -5.79
CA PRO A 34 -6.52 2.83 -6.23
C PRO A 34 -7.55 1.97 -5.51
N LEU A 35 -7.11 0.87 -4.87
CA LEU A 35 -7.99 -0.11 -4.25
C LEU A 35 -8.40 0.31 -2.83
N PHE A 36 -9.63 -0.03 -2.46
CA PHE A 36 -10.17 0.06 -1.11
C PHE A 36 -10.97 -1.20 -0.80
N SER A 37 -11.50 -1.32 0.42
CA SER A 37 -12.30 -2.49 0.85
C SER A 37 -11.62 -3.86 0.66
N TYR A 38 -10.29 -3.89 0.58
CA TYR A 38 -9.51 -5.12 0.58
C TYR A 38 -9.43 -5.70 1.99
N ALA A 39 -9.24 -7.01 2.08
CA ALA A 39 -8.90 -7.66 3.34
C ALA A 39 -7.39 -7.81 3.46
N CYS A 40 -6.86 -7.78 4.68
CA CYS A 40 -5.46 -8.07 4.91
C CYS A 40 -5.24 -8.99 6.11
N VAL A 41 -4.16 -9.76 6.07
CA VAL A 41 -3.68 -10.57 7.20
C VAL A 41 -2.17 -10.41 7.33
N CYS A 42 -1.69 -10.45 8.57
CA CYS A 42 -0.26 -10.43 8.86
C CYS A 42 0.23 -11.86 9.07
N VAL A 43 1.18 -12.30 8.26
CA VAL A 43 1.81 -13.62 8.33
C VAL A 43 3.32 -13.41 8.47
N ASN A 44 3.89 -13.80 9.62
CA ASN A 44 5.29 -13.53 9.94
C ASN A 44 5.62 -12.04 9.77
N ASP A 45 6.68 -11.69 9.03
CA ASP A 45 7.09 -10.32 8.73
C ASP A 45 6.44 -9.74 7.47
N CYS A 46 5.32 -10.32 7.00
CA CYS A 46 4.64 -9.92 5.77
C CYS A 46 3.16 -9.62 6.03
N ILE A 47 2.63 -8.62 5.33
CA ILE A 47 1.18 -8.36 5.26
C ILE A 47 0.72 -8.74 3.86
N LEU A 48 -0.27 -9.64 3.80
CA LEU A 48 -0.93 -10.02 2.55
C LEU A 48 -2.23 -9.22 2.42
N PHE A 49 -2.46 -8.65 1.25
CA PHE A 49 -3.65 -7.88 0.90
C PHE A 49 -4.38 -8.57 -0.24
N PHE A 50 -5.68 -8.80 -0.08
CA PHE A 50 -6.51 -9.57 -1.00
C PHE A 50 -7.64 -8.71 -1.55
N GLY A 51 -7.75 -8.69 -2.88
CA GLY A 51 -8.86 -8.09 -3.60
C GLY A 51 -9.01 -6.59 -3.34
N GLY A 52 -10.22 -6.18 -2.97
CA GLY A 52 -10.66 -4.79 -2.91
C GLY A 52 -11.37 -4.37 -4.19
N ASP A 53 -11.81 -3.13 -4.28
CA ASP A 53 -12.43 -2.57 -5.47
C ASP A 53 -11.81 -1.22 -5.80
N ASP A 54 -11.90 -0.81 -7.08
CA ASP A 54 -11.62 0.56 -7.47
C ASP A 54 -12.87 1.42 -7.39
N ASN A 55 -12.68 2.69 -7.03
CA ASN A 55 -13.79 3.63 -6.78
C ASN A 55 -14.55 3.98 -8.07
N PHE A 56 -13.98 3.67 -9.24
CA PHE A 56 -14.43 4.20 -10.52
C PHE A 56 -15.48 3.30 -11.16
N GLU A 57 -15.20 2.01 -11.21
CA GLU A 57 -16.05 1.03 -11.90
C GLU A 57 -16.73 0.06 -10.93
N ILE A 58 -16.47 0.19 -9.61
CA ILE A 58 -16.91 -0.75 -8.55
C ILE A 58 -16.58 -2.19 -8.97
N ARG A 59 -15.44 -2.34 -9.66
CA ARG A 59 -14.97 -3.65 -10.12
C ARG A 59 -14.18 -4.28 -9.00
N ALA A 60 -14.73 -5.36 -8.46
CA ALA A 60 -14.02 -6.17 -7.50
C ALA A 60 -12.74 -6.73 -8.14
N SER A 61 -11.61 -6.49 -7.49
CA SER A 61 -10.29 -6.92 -7.90
C SER A 61 -10.01 -8.33 -7.40
N LYS A 62 -9.27 -9.08 -8.21
CA LYS A 62 -8.73 -10.40 -7.87
C LYS A 62 -7.27 -10.32 -7.43
N ASP A 63 -6.68 -9.13 -7.47
CA ASP A 63 -5.26 -8.94 -7.20
C ASP A 63 -4.90 -9.29 -5.76
N VAL A 64 -3.69 -9.77 -5.56
CA VAL A 64 -3.12 -9.99 -4.24
C VAL A 64 -1.79 -9.26 -4.17
N HIS A 65 -1.53 -8.61 -3.04
CA HIS A 65 -0.30 -7.87 -2.79
C HIS A 65 0.35 -8.36 -1.51
N LYS A 66 1.67 -8.23 -1.43
CA LYS A 66 2.47 -8.49 -0.23
C LYS A 66 3.27 -7.25 0.11
N TYR A 67 3.26 -6.88 1.39
CA TYR A 67 4.18 -5.91 1.97
C TYR A 67 5.10 -6.62 2.94
N SER A 68 6.41 -6.61 2.66
CA SER A 68 7.45 -7.09 3.56
C SER A 68 7.80 -5.98 4.55
N ILE A 69 7.55 -6.24 5.84
CA ILE A 69 7.78 -5.26 6.91
C ILE A 69 9.29 -5.04 7.09
N LYS A 70 10.08 -6.12 7.10
CA LYS A 70 11.54 -6.04 7.27
C LYS A 70 12.24 -5.33 6.13
N GLU A 71 11.79 -5.57 4.90
CA GLU A 71 12.40 -4.98 3.70
C GLU A 71 11.78 -3.63 3.33
N ASN A 72 10.68 -3.24 4.00
CA ASN A 72 9.86 -2.08 3.62
C ASN A 72 9.51 -2.09 2.12
N ARG A 73 9.12 -3.25 1.60
CA ARG A 73 9.01 -3.50 0.17
C ARG A 73 7.66 -4.07 -0.19
N TRP A 74 7.08 -3.55 -1.26
CA TRP A 74 5.83 -4.03 -1.82
C TRP A 74 6.07 -4.95 -3.01
N MET A 75 5.15 -5.88 -3.21
CA MET A 75 5.02 -6.64 -4.44
C MET A 75 3.55 -6.92 -4.74
N LYS A 76 3.25 -7.08 -6.02
CA LYS A 76 2.00 -7.66 -6.51
C LYS A 76 2.30 -9.09 -6.93
N PHE A 77 1.41 -10.03 -6.61
CA PHE A 77 1.55 -11.41 -7.07
C PHE A 77 1.05 -11.56 -8.51
N GLU A 78 1.67 -12.48 -9.25
CA GLU A 78 1.13 -12.94 -10.53
C GLU A 78 -0.16 -13.76 -10.32
N GLN A 79 -0.12 -14.65 -9.33
CA GLN A 79 -1.29 -15.43 -8.96
C GLN A 79 -2.35 -14.54 -8.29
N THR A 80 -3.61 -14.81 -8.61
CA THR A 80 -4.76 -14.00 -8.17
C THR A 80 -5.78 -14.84 -7.41
N LEU A 81 -6.74 -14.16 -6.77
CA LEU A 81 -7.97 -14.80 -6.31
C LEU A 81 -8.75 -15.41 -7.50
N PRO A 82 -9.55 -16.47 -7.27
CA PRO A 82 -10.31 -17.11 -8.33
C PRO A 82 -11.35 -16.18 -8.99
N PHE A 83 -11.82 -15.16 -8.26
CA PHE A 83 -12.71 -14.12 -8.75
C PHE A 83 -12.45 -12.81 -7.99
N GLY A 84 -12.94 -11.71 -8.54
CA GLY A 84 -12.84 -10.40 -7.91
C GLY A 84 -13.67 -10.35 -6.62
N LEU A 85 -13.09 -9.84 -5.55
CA LEU A 85 -13.76 -9.77 -4.25
C LEU A 85 -13.41 -8.48 -3.50
N SER A 86 -14.41 -7.81 -2.95
CA SER A 86 -14.25 -6.68 -2.03
C SER A 86 -15.18 -6.83 -0.81
N SER A 87 -14.97 -6.00 0.21
CA SER A 87 -15.82 -5.93 1.42
C SER A 87 -16.00 -7.28 2.13
N PHE A 88 -14.92 -8.07 2.18
CA PHE A 88 -14.90 -9.38 2.84
C PHE A 88 -13.95 -9.39 4.04
N VAL A 89 -14.04 -10.46 4.84
CA VAL A 89 -13.15 -10.67 5.98
C VAL A 89 -12.14 -11.75 5.63
N ALA A 90 -10.87 -11.50 5.95
CA ALA A 90 -9.80 -12.50 5.91
C ALA A 90 -9.34 -12.83 7.33
N ILE A 91 -9.25 -14.12 7.65
CA ILE A 91 -8.86 -14.62 8.97
C ILE A 91 -7.72 -15.61 8.79
N LEU A 92 -6.62 -15.39 9.49
CA LEU A 92 -5.51 -16.35 9.56
C LEU A 92 -5.79 -17.37 10.66
N ASP A 93 -5.51 -18.65 10.39
CA ASP A 93 -5.60 -19.67 11.45
C ASP A 93 -4.45 -19.59 12.45
N GLU A 94 -4.64 -20.26 13.59
CA GLU A 94 -3.67 -20.27 14.69
C GLU A 94 -2.31 -20.86 14.29
N THR A 95 -2.29 -21.72 13.26
CA THR A 95 -1.08 -22.38 12.76
C THR A 95 -0.44 -21.66 11.57
N ASN A 96 -0.91 -20.47 11.20
CA ASN A 96 -0.46 -19.70 10.04
C ASN A 96 -0.40 -20.52 8.73
N THR A 97 -1.25 -21.52 8.61
CA THR A 97 -1.28 -22.47 7.49
C THR A 97 -2.32 -22.04 6.45
N TYR A 98 -3.45 -21.52 6.89
CA TYR A 98 -4.57 -21.15 6.03
C TYR A 98 -5.08 -19.75 6.32
N VAL A 99 -5.46 -19.05 5.24
CA VAL A 99 -6.30 -17.85 5.32
C VAL A 99 -7.70 -18.22 4.88
N TYR A 100 -8.67 -17.89 5.73
CA TYR A 100 -10.10 -18.04 5.50
C TYR A 100 -10.67 -16.71 5.02
N ILE A 101 -11.31 -16.72 3.86
CA ILE A 101 -11.99 -15.59 3.24
C ILE A 101 -13.49 -15.84 3.37
N ILE A 102 -14.20 -14.92 4.03
CA ILE A 102 -15.62 -15.06 4.35
C ILE A 102 -16.42 -13.84 3.88
N GLY A 103 -17.53 -14.10 3.20
CA GLY A 103 -18.46 -13.09 2.68
C GLY A 103 -17.91 -12.35 1.45
N GLY A 104 -18.34 -11.09 1.30
CA GLY A 104 -17.83 -10.18 0.29
C GLY A 104 -18.84 -9.73 -0.75
N PHE A 105 -18.33 -9.00 -1.74
CA PHE A 105 -19.04 -8.44 -2.87
C PHE A 105 -18.25 -8.72 -4.15
N ASP A 106 -18.92 -9.21 -5.20
CA ASP A 106 -18.28 -9.61 -6.47
C ASP A 106 -18.24 -8.50 -7.53
N GLY A 107 -18.57 -7.25 -7.16
CA GLY A 107 -18.77 -6.14 -8.08
C GLY A 107 -20.23 -5.98 -8.54
N LYS A 108 -21.11 -6.95 -8.24
CA LYS A 108 -22.53 -6.92 -8.63
C LYS A 108 -23.46 -7.13 -7.45
N LYS A 109 -23.14 -8.08 -6.56
CA LYS A 109 -23.97 -8.45 -5.41
C LYS A 109 -23.13 -8.89 -4.23
N ALA A 110 -23.73 -8.82 -3.04
CA ALA A 110 -23.18 -9.48 -1.86
C ALA A 110 -23.21 -11.00 -2.07
N ILE A 111 -22.15 -11.68 -1.64
CA ILE A 111 -21.98 -13.12 -1.79
C ILE A 111 -21.63 -13.75 -0.45
N SER A 112 -22.17 -14.96 -0.20
CA SER A 112 -21.84 -15.76 0.98
C SER A 112 -20.71 -16.73 0.65
N THR A 113 -19.55 -16.16 0.33
CA THR A 113 -18.36 -16.93 -0.03
C THR A 113 -17.65 -17.44 1.21
N HIS A 114 -17.13 -18.67 1.14
CA HIS A 114 -16.19 -19.21 2.10
C HIS A 114 -15.07 -19.90 1.33
N ILE A 115 -13.89 -19.28 1.29
CA ILE A 115 -12.71 -19.82 0.61
C ILE A 115 -11.62 -20.03 1.63
N ARG A 116 -10.90 -21.15 1.50
CA ARG A 116 -9.69 -21.43 2.24
C ARG A 116 -8.51 -21.44 1.28
N VAL A 117 -7.52 -20.58 1.52
CA VAL A 117 -6.26 -20.53 0.76
C VAL A 117 -5.09 -20.91 1.65
N LYS A 118 -4.13 -21.66 1.12
CA LYS A 118 -2.90 -21.98 1.84
C LYS A 118 -1.95 -20.79 1.85
N VAL A 119 -1.43 -20.46 3.03
CA VAL A 119 -0.42 -19.41 3.23
C VAL A 119 0.86 -19.71 2.46
N GLU A 120 1.29 -20.99 2.42
CA GLU A 120 2.48 -21.43 1.69
C GLU A 120 2.49 -20.96 0.23
N LYS A 121 1.32 -20.79 -0.39
CA LYS A 121 1.19 -20.33 -1.78
C LYS A 121 1.65 -18.88 -1.97
N TRP A 122 1.63 -18.07 -0.93
CA TRP A 122 1.94 -16.63 -0.94
C TRP A 122 3.29 -16.31 -0.28
N MET A 123 3.93 -17.32 0.30
CA MET A 123 5.22 -17.19 1.01
C MET A 123 6.37 -17.88 0.26
N LYS A 124 6.17 -18.23 -1.01
CA LYS A 124 7.22 -18.77 -1.89
C LYS A 124 8.16 -17.66 -2.35
N GLU A 125 9.31 -18.08 -2.88
CA GLU A 125 10.23 -17.19 -3.58
C GLU A 125 9.55 -16.51 -4.76
N GLU A 126 9.93 -15.25 -5.02
CA GLU A 126 9.36 -14.46 -6.11
C GLU A 126 9.69 -15.07 -7.48
N THR A 127 8.70 -15.09 -8.37
CA THR A 127 8.92 -15.43 -9.78
C THR A 127 9.69 -14.33 -10.51
N ASP A 128 10.21 -14.61 -11.71
CA ASP A 128 10.90 -13.60 -12.51
C ASP A 128 9.99 -12.43 -12.89
N ILE A 129 8.70 -12.69 -13.12
CA ILE A 129 7.68 -11.68 -13.39
C ILE A 129 7.48 -10.79 -12.15
N GLU A 130 7.39 -11.38 -10.96
CA GLU A 130 7.22 -10.64 -9.71
C GLU A 130 8.46 -9.80 -9.38
N LYS A 131 9.66 -10.31 -9.63
CA LYS A 131 10.92 -9.55 -9.51
C LYS A 131 10.96 -8.37 -10.47
N GLN A 132 10.50 -8.55 -11.71
CA GLN A 132 10.40 -7.45 -12.67
C GLN A 132 9.43 -6.37 -12.19
N GLN A 133 8.25 -6.76 -11.66
CA GLN A 133 7.28 -5.81 -11.11
C GLN A 133 7.83 -5.02 -9.92
N ILE A 134 8.60 -5.66 -9.04
CA ILE A 134 9.31 -4.99 -7.94
C ILE A 134 10.27 -3.93 -8.50
N ALA A 135 11.12 -4.31 -9.47
CA ALA A 135 12.07 -3.39 -10.08
C ALA A 135 11.38 -2.21 -10.82
N GLU A 136 10.22 -2.45 -11.42
CA GLU A 136 9.41 -1.39 -12.04
C GLU A 136 8.83 -0.41 -11.00
N GLU A 137 8.39 -0.90 -9.84
CA GLU A 137 7.95 -0.04 -8.74
C GLU A 137 9.12 0.75 -8.14
N ASP A 138 10.31 0.15 -8.01
CA ASP A 138 11.52 0.84 -7.55
C ASP A 138 11.91 2.01 -8.47
N LYS A 139 11.81 1.81 -9.80
CA LYS A 139 12.01 2.91 -10.76
C LYS A 139 10.99 4.04 -10.57
N LYS A 140 9.71 3.71 -10.29
CA LYS A 140 8.68 4.73 -10.00
C LYS A 140 9.01 5.49 -8.73
N ILE A 141 9.55 4.82 -7.70
CA ILE A 141 10.02 5.46 -6.47
C ILE A 141 11.08 6.51 -6.76
N GLU A 142 12.10 6.15 -7.53
CA GLU A 142 13.20 7.06 -7.89
C GLU A 142 12.71 8.28 -8.68
N ILE A 143 11.81 8.06 -9.64
CA ILE A 143 11.19 9.13 -10.43
C ILE A 143 10.39 10.08 -9.54
N GLU A 144 9.55 9.55 -8.64
CA GLU A 144 8.76 10.36 -7.72
C GLU A 144 9.66 11.17 -6.77
N LYS A 145 10.70 10.56 -6.19
CA LYS A 145 11.69 11.26 -5.36
C LYS A 145 12.36 12.41 -6.12
N THR A 146 12.79 12.15 -7.36
CA THR A 146 13.44 13.16 -8.21
C THR A 146 12.51 14.35 -8.49
N LYS A 147 11.22 14.09 -8.76
CA LYS A 147 10.22 15.15 -8.96
C LYS A 147 10.02 16.00 -7.71
N VAL A 148 9.99 15.39 -6.54
CA VAL A 148 9.85 16.10 -5.26
C VAL A 148 11.07 17.00 -5.00
N VAL A 149 12.29 16.51 -5.23
CA VAL A 149 13.51 17.31 -5.06
C VAL A 149 13.50 18.53 -5.99
N LYS A 150 13.21 18.34 -7.28
CA LYS A 150 13.11 19.44 -8.24
C LYS A 150 12.05 20.48 -7.83
N LEU A 151 10.91 20.02 -7.31
CA LEU A 151 9.87 20.92 -6.83
C LEU A 151 10.33 21.77 -5.63
N ILE A 152 11.06 21.17 -4.69
CA ILE A 152 11.62 21.86 -3.53
C ILE A 152 12.65 22.91 -3.95
N GLU A 153 13.52 22.58 -4.92
CA GLU A 153 14.50 23.52 -5.49
C GLU A 153 13.81 24.71 -6.16
N MET A 154 12.77 24.45 -6.97
CA MET A 154 11.97 25.51 -7.61
C MET A 154 11.30 26.43 -6.59
N LEU A 155 10.70 25.87 -5.54
CA LEU A 155 10.07 26.66 -4.48
C LEU A 155 11.09 27.50 -3.70
N SER A 156 12.30 26.97 -3.48
CA SER A 156 13.39 27.68 -2.82
C SER A 156 13.89 28.86 -3.66
N ALA A 157 14.03 28.67 -4.97
CA ALA A 157 14.42 29.73 -5.91
C ALA A 157 13.35 30.85 -5.97
N LEU A 158 12.07 30.49 -6.02
CA LEU A 158 10.97 31.47 -5.99
C LEU A 158 10.97 32.29 -4.69
N ARG A 159 11.20 31.65 -3.54
CA ARG A 159 11.31 32.34 -2.25
C ARG A 159 12.49 33.31 -2.20
N HIS A 160 13.63 32.94 -2.76
CA HIS A 160 14.80 33.81 -2.84
C HIS A 160 14.56 35.04 -3.73
N ASN A 161 13.92 34.84 -4.89
CA ASN A 161 13.56 35.95 -5.79
C ASN A 161 12.54 36.92 -5.17
N HIS A 162 11.57 36.41 -4.41
CA HIS A 162 10.60 37.25 -3.71
C HIS A 162 11.26 38.10 -2.61
N ASN A 163 12.19 37.52 -1.83
CA ASN A 163 12.90 38.26 -0.77
C ASN A 163 13.85 39.34 -1.34
N THR A 164 14.49 39.08 -2.47
CA THR A 164 15.35 40.07 -3.15
C THR A 164 14.56 41.21 -3.79
N GLN A 165 13.35 40.96 -4.29
CA GLN A 165 12.46 42.03 -4.76
C GLN A 165 11.96 42.93 -3.62
N ASN A 166 11.60 42.37 -2.45
CA ASN A 166 11.15 43.17 -1.29
C ASN A 166 12.26 44.03 -0.67
N MET A 167 13.51 43.57 -0.66
CA MET A 167 14.65 44.41 -0.22
C MET A 167 14.94 45.58 -1.17
N ARG A 168 14.52 45.50 -2.45
CA ARG A 168 14.69 46.59 -3.42
C ARG A 168 13.58 47.64 -3.35
N THR A 169 12.40 47.30 -2.83
CA THR A 169 11.26 48.23 -2.74
C THR A 169 11.13 48.94 -1.39
N GLY A 170 11.79 48.44 -0.33
CA GLY A 170 11.81 49.05 1.01
C GLY A 170 12.73 50.27 1.20
N TYR A 171 13.46 50.69 0.17
CA TYR A 171 14.23 51.94 0.14
C TYR A 171 13.50 52.98 -0.70
N LYS A 172 12.33 53.45 -0.25
CA LYS A 172 11.69 54.69 -0.69
C LYS A 172 10.98 55.35 0.48
#